data_AF-A0A953YJJ4-F1
#
_entry.id   AF-A0A953YJJ4-F1
#
_cell.length_a   1.000
_cell.length_b   1.000
_cell.length_c   1.000
_cell.angle_alpha   90.00
_cell.angle_beta   90.00
_cell.angle_gamma   90.00
#
_symmetry.space_group_name_H-M   'P 1'
#
loop_
_entity.id
_entity.type
_entity.pdbx_description
1 polymer ?
#
loop_
_entity_poly.entity_id
_entity_poly.type
_entity_poly.pdbx_seq_one_letter_code
_entity_poly.pdbx_strand_id
1 'polypeptide(L)'
;KPIDYPKPDGVITFDKPSSVYLSNTNHEEDQPVHLTLKNDSVPVQVNLGRYAGPEQRFCPAGVYEFVEDEGQPRLQINAQNCVHCKTCDIKDPTQNINWVTPEGGGGPNYPNM
;
A
#
# COMPACT_ATOMS: atom_id res chain seq x y z
N LYS A 1 -18.18 -13.66 -0.79
CA LYS A 1 -19.03 -12.55 -1.31
C LYS A 1 -18.27 -11.25 -1.09
N PRO A 2 -18.09 -10.39 -2.11
CA PRO A 2 -17.51 -9.06 -1.92
C PRO A 2 -18.35 -8.21 -0.95
N ILE A 3 -17.69 -7.32 -0.20
CA ILE A 3 -18.36 -6.31 0.62
C ILE A 3 -18.59 -5.08 -0.27
N ASP A 4 -19.82 -4.56 -0.26
CA ASP A 4 -20.17 -3.33 -0.96
C ASP A 4 -20.02 -2.16 0.01
N TYR A 5 -18.90 -1.43 -0.12
CA TYR A 5 -18.63 -0.25 0.70
C TYR A 5 -19.27 0.99 0.06
N PRO A 6 -19.94 1.86 0.82
CA PRO A 6 -20.48 3.10 0.29
C PRO A 6 -19.34 3.99 -0.23
N LYS A 7 -19.64 4.78 -1.26
CA LYS A 7 -18.71 5.83 -1.72
C LYS A 7 -18.55 6.89 -0.62
N PRO A 8 -17.35 7.48 -0.49
CA PRO A 8 -17.15 8.59 0.45
C PRO A 8 -18.02 9.80 0.06
N ASP A 9 -18.54 10.49 1.06
CA ASP A 9 -19.40 11.68 0.91
C ASP A 9 -18.63 13.02 0.96
N GLY A 10 -17.35 12.98 1.35
CA GLY A 10 -16.49 14.17 1.46
C GLY A 10 -16.79 15.04 2.69
N VAL A 11 -17.65 14.60 3.61
CA VAL A 11 -18.04 15.35 4.82
C VAL A 11 -17.75 14.54 6.08
N ILE A 12 -18.20 13.29 6.13
CA ILE A 12 -17.99 12.36 7.25
C ILE A 12 -17.05 11.24 6.83
N THR A 13 -17.06 10.88 5.54
CA THR A 13 -16.30 9.79 4.96
C THR A 13 -15.48 10.30 3.77
N PHE A 14 -14.24 9.86 3.68
CA PHE A 14 -13.27 10.40 2.74
C PHE A 14 -12.58 9.29 1.96
N ASP A 15 -12.04 9.64 0.79
CA ASP A 15 -11.19 8.75 0.03
C ASP A 15 -9.81 8.59 0.69
N LYS A 16 -9.11 7.53 0.27
CA LYS A 16 -7.80 7.18 0.81
C LYS A 16 -6.72 8.23 0.48
N PRO A 17 -6.59 8.74 -0.77
CA PRO A 17 -5.65 9.82 -1.09
C PRO A 17 -5.81 11.07 -0.20
N SER A 18 -7.03 11.57 -0.02
CA SER A 18 -7.31 12.71 0.87
C SER A 18 -6.87 12.43 2.31
N SER A 19 -7.06 11.20 2.79
CA SER A 19 -6.63 10.77 4.12
C SER A 19 -5.10 10.71 4.26
N VAL A 20 -4.41 10.21 3.23
CA VAL A 20 -2.92 10.16 3.17
C VAL A 20 -2.33 11.57 3.13
N TYR A 21 -2.94 12.49 2.38
CA TYR A 21 -2.52 13.88 2.35
C TYR A 21 -2.52 14.52 3.74
N LEU A 22 -3.58 14.30 4.54
CA LEU A 22 -3.67 14.82 5.91
C LEU A 22 -2.68 14.15 6.88
N SER A 23 -2.20 12.95 6.54
CA SER A 23 -1.15 12.28 7.29
C SER A 23 0.22 12.97 7.14
N ASN A 24 0.33 13.88 6.16
CA ASN A 24 1.56 14.58 5.79
C ASN A 24 2.77 13.63 5.66
N THR A 25 2.51 12.41 5.13
CA THR A 25 3.57 11.42 4.89
C THR A 25 4.33 11.78 3.63
N ASN A 26 5.65 11.68 3.68
CA ASN A 26 6.49 11.87 2.51
C ASN A 26 7.78 11.06 2.61
N HIS A 27 8.40 10.78 1.46
CA HIS A 27 9.68 10.09 1.34
C HIS A 27 10.47 10.75 0.20
N GLU A 28 11.80 10.83 0.32
CA GLU A 28 12.67 11.18 -0.81
C GLU A 28 12.41 10.25 -2.00
N GLU A 29 12.24 10.79 -3.20
CA GLU A 29 11.78 10.06 -4.39
C GLU A 29 12.83 9.05 -4.91
N ASP A 30 14.11 9.41 -4.82
CA ASP A 30 15.23 8.61 -5.34
C ASP A 30 15.76 7.58 -4.33
N GLN A 31 15.10 7.40 -3.17
CA GLN A 31 15.52 6.40 -2.20
C GLN A 31 15.07 4.98 -2.59
N PRO A 32 15.78 3.93 -2.15
CA PRO A 32 15.34 2.55 -2.36
C PRO A 32 13.95 2.28 -1.75
N VAL A 33 13.12 1.50 -2.47
CA VAL A 33 11.81 1.09 -1.97
C VAL A 33 11.96 0.21 -0.73
N HIS A 34 11.46 0.72 0.40
CA HIS A 34 11.55 0.07 1.72
C HIS A 34 10.51 -1.04 1.95
N LEU A 35 9.74 -1.37 0.91
CA LEU A 35 8.71 -2.41 0.89
C LEU A 35 9.14 -3.48 -0.10
N THR A 36 10.03 -4.35 0.37
CA THR A 36 10.69 -5.34 -0.48
C THR A 36 9.85 -6.60 -0.61
N LEU A 37 9.98 -7.29 -1.73
CA LEU A 37 9.35 -8.59 -1.96
C LEU A 37 10.42 -9.68 -1.92
N LYS A 38 10.14 -10.80 -1.26
CA LYS A 38 11.01 -11.98 -1.33
C LYS A 38 10.95 -12.62 -2.72
N ASN A 39 9.82 -12.48 -3.42
CA ASN A 39 9.59 -12.95 -4.77
C ASN A 39 8.55 -12.05 -5.49
N ASP A 40 8.95 -11.43 -6.59
CA ASP A 40 8.13 -10.47 -7.35
C ASP A 40 6.94 -11.11 -8.10
N SER A 41 6.97 -12.43 -8.32
CA SER A 41 5.88 -13.12 -9.01
C SER A 41 4.67 -13.43 -8.13
N VAL A 42 4.88 -13.49 -6.80
CA VAL A 42 3.86 -13.93 -5.82
C VAL A 42 2.65 -12.98 -5.75
N PRO A 43 2.79 -11.65 -5.76
CA PRO A 43 1.64 -10.75 -5.71
C PRO A 43 0.63 -11.00 -6.83
N VAL A 44 1.10 -11.26 -8.06
CA VAL A 44 0.21 -11.52 -9.19
C VAL A 44 -0.28 -12.97 -9.18
N GLN A 45 0.63 -13.94 -9.08
CA GLN A 45 0.27 -15.36 -9.22
C GLN A 45 -0.59 -15.89 -8.07
N VAL A 46 -0.33 -15.42 -6.84
CA VAL A 46 -0.99 -15.93 -5.64
C VAL A 46 -1.93 -14.88 -5.04
N ASN A 47 -1.45 -13.68 -4.72
CA ASN A 47 -2.26 -12.72 -3.99
C ASN A 47 -3.45 -12.23 -4.82
N LEU A 48 -3.21 -11.79 -6.06
CA LEU A 48 -4.24 -11.44 -7.02
C LEU A 48 -5.03 -12.68 -7.47
N GLY A 49 -4.34 -13.72 -7.93
CA GLY A 49 -4.98 -14.92 -8.48
C GLY A 49 -5.90 -15.68 -7.51
N ARG A 50 -5.56 -15.76 -6.22
CA ARG A 50 -6.30 -16.53 -5.21
C ARG A 50 -7.09 -15.68 -4.23
N TYR A 51 -6.56 -14.51 -3.85
CA TYR A 51 -7.13 -13.67 -2.80
C TYR A 51 -7.66 -12.32 -3.31
N ALA A 52 -7.66 -12.12 -4.64
CA ALA A 52 -8.09 -10.89 -5.29
C ALA A 52 -7.37 -9.64 -4.76
N GLY A 53 -6.06 -9.74 -4.56
CA GLY A 53 -5.16 -8.63 -4.24
C GLY A 53 -5.48 -7.96 -2.91
N PRO A 54 -5.43 -8.67 -1.77
CA PRO A 54 -5.78 -8.11 -0.47
C PRO A 54 -4.94 -6.87 -0.09
N GLU A 55 -3.72 -6.74 -0.60
CA GLU A 55 -2.81 -5.60 -0.38
C GLU A 55 -3.37 -4.26 -0.86
N GLN A 56 -4.23 -4.25 -1.88
CA GLN A 56 -4.93 -3.03 -2.32
C GLN A 56 -5.94 -2.54 -1.26
N ARG A 57 -6.42 -3.44 -0.40
CA ARG A 57 -7.50 -3.18 0.56
C ARG A 57 -6.97 -3.00 1.98
N PHE A 58 -6.12 -3.91 2.47
CA PHE A 58 -5.62 -3.82 3.84
C PHE A 58 -4.63 -2.67 4.04
N CYS A 59 -3.99 -2.19 2.96
CA CYS A 59 -3.07 -1.07 3.07
C CYS A 59 -3.86 0.20 3.34
N PRO A 60 -3.62 0.89 4.47
CA PRO A 60 -4.36 2.10 4.82
C PRO A 60 -3.98 3.30 3.94
N ALA A 61 -2.88 3.22 3.19
CA ALA A 61 -2.32 4.36 2.45
C ALA A 61 -2.25 4.17 0.92
N GLY A 62 -2.81 3.09 0.37
CA GLY A 62 -2.91 2.92 -1.08
C GLY A 62 -1.55 2.74 -1.76
N VAL A 63 -0.61 2.14 -1.03
CA VAL A 63 0.75 1.86 -1.50
C VAL A 63 0.77 0.81 -2.60
N TYR A 64 -0.10 -0.20 -2.53
CA TYR A 64 -0.11 -1.32 -3.45
C TYR A 64 -1.27 -1.20 -4.44
N GLU A 65 -0.95 -1.25 -5.73
CA GLU A 65 -1.92 -1.22 -6.81
C GLU A 65 -1.55 -2.27 -7.88
N PHE A 66 -2.53 -3.03 -8.38
CA PHE A 66 -2.31 -3.84 -9.57
C PHE A 66 -2.71 -3.02 -10.80
N VAL A 67 -1.72 -2.75 -11.65
CA VAL A 67 -1.89 -2.02 -12.91
C VAL A 67 -1.67 -2.98 -14.08
N GLU A 68 -2.19 -2.62 -15.25
CA GLU A 68 -1.95 -3.40 -16.48
C GLU A 68 -0.69 -2.88 -17.18
N ASP A 69 0.19 -3.81 -17.58
CA ASP A 69 1.42 -3.55 -18.32
C ASP A 69 1.55 -4.59 -19.43
N GLU A 70 1.62 -4.14 -20.69
CA GLU A 70 1.62 -5.00 -21.89
C GLU A 70 0.51 -6.07 -21.89
N GLY A 71 -0.67 -5.76 -21.34
CA GLY A 71 -1.80 -6.68 -21.26
C GLY A 71 -1.71 -7.71 -20.13
N GLN A 72 -0.73 -7.57 -19.22
CA GLN A 72 -0.54 -8.42 -18.05
C GLN A 72 -0.64 -7.60 -16.77
N PRO A 73 -1.25 -8.13 -15.69
CA PRO A 73 -1.26 -7.45 -14.41
C PRO A 73 0.15 -7.42 -13.80
N ARG A 74 0.59 -6.25 -13.32
CA ARG A 74 1.78 -6.09 -12.49
C ARG A 74 1.45 -5.37 -11.18
N LEU A 75 2.19 -5.68 -10.11
CA LEU A 75 2.12 -4.91 -8.89
C LEU A 75 2.94 -3.61 -9.05
N GLN A 76 2.33 -2.48 -8.74
CA GLN A 76 2.98 -1.20 -8.54
C GLN A 76 3.01 -0.86 -7.05
N ILE A 77 4.19 -0.47 -6.56
CA ILE A 77 4.43 -0.09 -5.16
C ILE A 77 4.72 1.42 -5.12
N ASN A 78 3.72 2.19 -4.68
CA ASN A 78 3.80 3.63 -4.42
C ASN A 78 4.34 3.87 -3.01
N ALA A 79 5.63 3.57 -2.80
CA ALA A 79 6.28 3.56 -1.49
C ALA A 79 6.27 4.93 -0.77
N GLN A 80 6.19 6.03 -1.52
CA GLN A 80 6.11 7.39 -0.98
C GLN A 80 4.89 7.62 -0.08
N ASN A 81 3.81 6.87 -0.31
CA ASN A 81 2.58 6.96 0.48
C ASN A 81 2.66 6.19 1.82
N CYS A 82 3.74 5.45 2.10
CA CYS A 82 3.77 4.52 3.21
C CYS A 82 3.71 5.22 4.59
N VAL A 83 2.66 4.96 5.36
CA VAL A 83 2.49 5.49 6.73
C VAL A 83 3.12 4.61 7.83
N HIS A 84 3.99 3.68 7.44
CA HIS A 84 4.77 2.80 8.34
C HIS A 84 3.96 1.94 9.32
N CYS A 85 2.67 1.70 9.05
CA CYS A 85 1.78 0.91 9.91
C CYS A 85 2.12 -0.58 10.06
N LYS A 86 3.04 -1.11 9.24
CA LYS A 86 3.48 -2.53 9.18
C LYS A 86 2.41 -3.56 8.83
N THR A 87 1.19 -3.14 8.47
CA THR A 87 0.09 -4.06 8.16
C THR A 87 0.42 -4.99 7.00
N CYS A 88 1.13 -4.52 5.97
CA CYS A 88 1.49 -5.34 4.80
C CYS A 88 2.45 -6.48 5.14
N ASP A 89 3.43 -6.23 6.00
CA ASP A 89 4.38 -7.24 6.50
C ASP A 89 3.63 -8.34 7.29
N ILE A 90 2.63 -7.94 8.09
CA ILE A 90 1.88 -8.85 8.95
C ILE A 90 0.77 -9.61 8.19
N LYS A 91 0.06 -8.94 7.29
CA LYS A 91 -1.22 -9.42 6.75
C LYS A 91 -1.12 -10.07 5.37
N ASP A 92 0.03 -9.96 4.71
CA ASP A 92 0.28 -10.70 3.48
C ASP A 92 0.08 -12.21 3.71
N PRO A 93 -0.88 -12.86 3.01
CA PRO A 93 -1.17 -14.28 3.19
C PRO A 93 0.01 -15.20 2.87
N THR A 94 1.02 -14.68 2.17
CA THR A 94 2.21 -15.43 1.75
C THR A 94 3.48 -15.04 2.51
N GLN A 95 3.42 -14.03 3.39
CA GLN A 95 4.58 -13.48 4.10
C GLN A 95 5.74 -13.13 3.13
N ASN A 96 5.39 -12.58 1.96
CA ASN A 96 6.30 -12.22 0.88
C ASN A 96 6.79 -10.77 0.99
N ILE A 97 5.95 -9.85 1.49
CA ILE A 97 6.33 -8.47 1.78
C ILE A 97 7.24 -8.43 3.02
N ASN A 98 8.35 -7.71 2.92
CA ASN A 98 9.27 -7.43 4.02
C ASN A 98 9.44 -5.92 4.16
N TRP A 99 8.91 -5.35 5.24
CA TRP A 99 9.07 -3.93 5.54
C TRP A 99 10.45 -3.70 6.16
N VAL A 100 11.23 -2.80 5.57
CA VAL A 100 12.48 -2.31 6.16
C VAL A 100 12.34 -0.82 6.43
N THR A 101 13.18 -0.28 7.31
CA THR A 101 13.17 1.15 7.59
C THR A 101 13.66 1.92 6.36
N PRO A 102 12.90 2.94 5.87
CA PRO A 102 13.39 3.85 4.83
C PRO A 102 14.52 4.75 5.34
N GLU A 103 15.00 5.65 4.47
CA GLU A 103 15.90 6.72 4.90
C GLU A 103 15.26 7.57 6.01
N GLY A 104 16.11 8.07 6.92
CA GLY A 104 15.66 8.82 8.09
C GLY A 104 14.97 10.13 7.70
N GLY A 105 13.87 10.44 8.37
CA GLY A 105 13.05 11.64 8.09
C GLY A 105 11.88 11.39 7.14
N GLY A 106 11.85 10.25 6.43
CA GLY A 106 10.69 9.81 5.67
C GLY A 106 9.59 9.19 6.55
N GLY A 107 8.36 9.19 6.04
CA GLY A 107 7.18 8.64 6.71
C GLY A 107 6.18 9.71 7.14
N PRO A 108 5.22 9.34 8.00
CA PRO A 108 4.16 10.24 8.45
C PRO A 108 4.67 11.36 9.36
N ASN A 109 4.05 12.53 9.27
CA ASN A 109 4.31 13.65 10.16
C ASN A 109 3.06 13.94 11.01
N TYR A 110 3.05 13.38 12.22
CA TYR A 110 1.95 13.42 13.16
C TYR A 110 2.31 14.30 14.37
N PRO A 111 2.04 15.62 14.34
CA PRO A 111 2.48 16.51 15.41
C PRO A 111 1.74 16.30 16.74
N ASN A 112 0.50 15.79 16.71
CA ASN A 112 -0.36 15.66 17.88
C ASN A 112 -1.29 14.43 17.80
N MET A 113 -0.84 13.36 17.14
CA MET A 113 -1.63 12.13 16.99
C MET A 113 -1.23 11.09 18.03
#